data_AF-A0AAU6RY60-F1
#
_entry.id   AF-A0AAU6RY60-F1
#
_cell.length_a   1.000
_cell.length_b   1.000
_cell.length_c   1.000
_cell.angle_alpha   90.00
_cell.angle_beta   90.00
_cell.angle_gamma   90.00
#
_symmetry.space_group_name_H-M   'P 1'
#
loop_
_entity.id
_entity.type
_entity.pdbx_description
1 polymer ?
#
loop_
_entity_poly.entity_id
_entity_poly.type
_entity_poly.pdbx_seq_one_letter_code
_entity_poly.pdbx_strand_id
1 'polypeptide(L)'
;MTNYIDKSQQPLLGNDAVEPTTPQGERWRASMWKFLLFSALGLALFIIPFKWEGKVTILLGVLTDTLQASLGDYVVYGALAIVTLSLVGALAVKLVRPEIHADSMTAKLFDVDWFWLAARFFGALFAWMIYLQVGPEFIINRNTGGVIFEDLIPILIPLFFFAILSLPFLTDFGLMEFLGTLASKVFVKLFRLPGRSAVDAMSSWFGAASIGLLVTMQEYNKSYYSQREAAIIATTFSVTSIAFTYVVAKTIGVDNNFIFFYLTVALTGFIAAIIMPRIPPLSLKPDTYHSGKSMLDEGIPAQYSTY
;
A
#
# COMPACT_ATOMS: atom_id res chain seq x y z
N MET A 1 -12.97 27.51 -12.58
CA MET A 1 -13.88 26.63 -13.34
C MET A 1 -13.14 26.21 -14.60
N THR A 2 -12.46 25.07 -14.56
CA THR A 2 -11.82 24.49 -15.74
C THR A 2 -12.59 23.22 -16.05
N ASN A 3 -13.13 23.14 -17.26
CA ASN A 3 -14.08 22.13 -17.69
C ASN A 3 -13.54 20.71 -17.46
N TYR A 4 -14.33 19.88 -16.77
CA TYR A 4 -14.19 18.44 -16.92
C TYR A 4 -14.52 18.14 -18.38
N ILE A 5 -13.50 17.80 -19.17
CA ILE A 5 -13.67 17.43 -20.57
C ILE A 5 -14.42 16.10 -20.57
N ASP A 6 -15.54 16.06 -21.29
CA ASP A 6 -16.27 14.84 -21.58
C ASP A 6 -15.34 13.88 -22.34
N LYS A 7 -14.83 12.85 -21.65
CA LYS A 7 -13.82 11.94 -22.19
C LYS A 7 -14.37 10.97 -23.22
N SER A 8 -15.69 10.91 -23.40
CA SER A 8 -16.33 10.18 -24.50
C SER A 8 -15.93 10.70 -25.89
N GLN A 9 -15.32 11.90 -25.98
CA GLN A 9 -14.87 12.50 -27.23
C GLN A 9 -13.37 12.32 -27.52
N GLN A 10 -12.62 11.60 -26.69
CA GLN A 10 -11.18 11.40 -26.91
C GLN A 10 -10.90 10.22 -27.86
N PRO A 11 -9.91 10.33 -28.76
CA PRO A 11 -9.59 9.26 -29.71
C PRO A 11 -9.02 8.04 -28.97
N LEU A 12 -9.71 6.91 -29.10
CA LEU A 12 -9.40 5.64 -28.48
C LEU A 12 -8.27 4.90 -29.18
N LEU A 13 -7.40 4.25 -28.40
CA LEU A 13 -6.41 3.30 -28.89
C LEU A 13 -7.02 1.90 -29.00
N GLY A 14 -7.83 1.65 -30.04
CA GLY A 14 -8.15 0.29 -30.53
C GLY A 14 -8.96 -0.65 -29.60
N ASN A 15 -9.85 -1.45 -30.21
CA ASN A 15 -10.66 -2.45 -29.51
C ASN A 15 -9.87 -3.74 -29.23
N ASP A 16 -8.90 -3.71 -28.31
CA ASP A 16 -8.43 -4.96 -27.68
C ASP A 16 -9.30 -5.22 -26.45
N ALA A 17 -10.57 -5.59 -26.71
CA ALA A 17 -11.46 -6.11 -25.69
C ALA A 17 -10.89 -7.46 -25.22
N VAL A 18 -10.18 -7.44 -24.09
CA VAL A 18 -9.83 -8.66 -23.37
C VAL A 18 -11.14 -9.36 -23.02
N GLU A 19 -11.49 -10.43 -23.74
CA GLU A 19 -12.63 -11.27 -23.38
C GLU A 19 -12.41 -11.81 -21.96
N PRO A 20 -13.23 -11.43 -20.97
CA PRO A 20 -13.11 -12.01 -19.65
C PRO A 20 -13.60 -13.46 -19.76
N THR A 21 -12.69 -14.43 -19.72
CA THR A 21 -13.05 -15.85 -19.66
C THR A 21 -13.67 -16.14 -18.30
N THR A 22 -14.98 -15.92 -18.16
CA THR A 22 -15.73 -16.22 -16.95
C THR A 22 -15.69 -17.73 -16.70
N PRO A 23 -15.19 -18.22 -15.55
CA PRO A 23 -15.18 -19.64 -15.24
C PRO A 23 -16.62 -20.19 -15.26
N GLN A 24 -16.88 -21.31 -15.93
CA GLN A 24 -18.21 -21.94 -15.98
C GLN A 24 -18.29 -23.18 -15.08
N GLY A 25 -19.50 -23.50 -14.59
CA GLY A 25 -19.80 -24.75 -13.87
C GLY A 25 -19.14 -24.88 -12.50
N GLU A 26 -18.53 -26.04 -12.21
CA GLU A 26 -17.88 -26.31 -10.91
C GLU A 26 -16.69 -25.39 -10.62
N ARG A 27 -15.97 -24.94 -11.66
CA ARG A 27 -14.86 -23.99 -11.52
C ARG A 27 -15.34 -22.64 -11.01
N TRP A 28 -16.54 -22.20 -11.38
CA TRP A 28 -17.15 -20.98 -10.83
C TRP A 28 -17.41 -21.11 -9.33
N ARG A 29 -18.03 -22.22 -8.91
CA ARG A 29 -18.33 -22.46 -7.49
C ARG A 29 -17.07 -22.53 -6.64
N ALA A 30 -16.04 -23.24 -7.12
CA ALA A 30 -14.76 -23.33 -6.44
C ALA A 30 -14.08 -21.95 -6.32
N SER A 31 -14.06 -21.16 -7.39
CA SER A 31 -13.52 -19.79 -7.37
C SER A 31 -14.31 -18.86 -6.45
N MET A 32 -15.64 -18.96 -6.44
CA MET A 32 -16.50 -18.19 -5.53
C MET A 32 -16.24 -18.52 -4.07
N TRP A 33 -16.10 -19.81 -3.73
CA TRP A 33 -15.76 -20.22 -2.37
C TRP A 33 -14.38 -19.75 -1.93
N LYS A 34 -13.38 -19.82 -2.83
CA LYS A 34 -12.05 -19.25 -2.57
C LYS A 34 -12.16 -17.74 -2.31
N PHE A 35 -12.84 -17.01 -3.19
CA PHE A 35 -13.08 -15.58 -3.01
C PHE A 35 -13.72 -15.29 -1.64
N LEU A 36 -14.85 -15.93 -1.31
CA LEU A 36 -15.57 -15.68 -0.07
C LEU A 36 -14.73 -16.02 1.18
N LEU A 37 -14.09 -17.18 1.19
CA LEU A 37 -13.32 -17.66 2.35
C LEU A 37 -12.10 -16.77 2.60
N PHE A 38 -11.28 -16.54 1.58
CA PHE A 38 -10.05 -15.77 1.73
C PHE A 38 -10.33 -14.27 1.94
N SER A 39 -11.36 -13.73 1.29
CA SER A 39 -11.82 -12.36 1.58
C SER A 39 -12.32 -12.22 3.00
N ALA A 40 -13.12 -13.17 3.50
CA ALA A 40 -13.60 -13.14 4.89
C ALA A 40 -12.44 -13.21 5.89
N LEU A 41 -11.42 -14.04 5.61
CA LEU A 41 -10.21 -14.10 6.42
C LEU A 41 -9.44 -12.77 6.39
N GLY A 42 -9.26 -12.16 5.22
CA GLY A 42 -8.64 -10.83 5.08
C GLY A 42 -9.40 -9.76 5.85
N LEU A 43 -10.73 -9.72 5.73
CA LEU A 43 -11.60 -8.79 6.47
C LEU A 43 -11.47 -8.99 7.99
N ALA A 44 -11.43 -10.23 8.47
CA ALA A 44 -11.24 -10.54 9.88
C ALA A 44 -9.86 -10.11 10.40
N LEU A 45 -8.81 -10.27 9.58
CA LEU A 45 -7.43 -9.89 9.92
C LEU A 45 -7.25 -8.37 10.03
N PHE A 46 -7.80 -7.61 9.06
CA PHE A 46 -7.46 -6.20 8.89
C PHE A 46 -8.57 -5.21 9.26
N ILE A 47 -9.85 -5.59 9.20
CA ILE A 47 -10.96 -4.65 9.25
C ILE A 47 -11.81 -4.80 10.51
N ILE A 48 -12.22 -6.02 10.87
CA ILE A 48 -13.23 -6.23 11.90
C ILE A 48 -12.62 -6.00 13.29
N PRO A 49 -12.99 -4.92 14.00
CA PRO A 49 -12.51 -4.71 15.36
C PRO A 49 -13.30 -5.60 16.33
N PHE A 50 -12.61 -6.14 17.33
CA PHE A 50 -13.23 -6.87 18.43
C PHE A 50 -12.55 -6.52 19.75
N LYS A 51 -13.18 -6.90 20.87
CA LYS A 51 -12.61 -6.70 22.19
C LYS A 51 -11.72 -7.88 22.55
N TRP A 52 -10.46 -7.61 22.85
CA TRP A 52 -9.49 -8.57 23.38
C TRP A 52 -8.83 -7.96 24.62
N GLU A 53 -8.87 -8.67 25.74
CA GLU A 53 -8.29 -8.21 27.02
C GLU A 53 -8.75 -6.79 27.43
N GLY A 54 -10.00 -6.45 27.15
CA GLY A 54 -10.59 -5.15 27.49
C GLY A 54 -10.24 -4.00 26.53
N LYS A 55 -9.34 -4.22 25.56
CA LYS A 55 -9.02 -3.25 24.50
C LYS A 55 -9.72 -3.61 23.19
N VAL A 56 -10.07 -2.60 22.40
CA VAL A 56 -10.54 -2.82 21.03
C VAL A 56 -9.33 -2.98 20.13
N THR A 57 -9.25 -4.10 19.43
CA THR A 57 -8.13 -4.42 18.52
C THR A 57 -8.65 -5.19 17.30
N ILE A 58 -7.77 -5.38 16.32
CA ILE A 58 -8.01 -6.23 15.14
C ILE A 58 -7.22 -7.52 15.27
N LEU A 59 -7.57 -8.56 14.50
CA LEU A 59 -6.96 -9.88 14.67
C LEU A 59 -5.46 -9.85 14.34
N LEU A 60 -5.06 -9.06 13.34
CA LEU A 60 -3.64 -8.80 13.05
C LEU A 60 -2.90 -8.17 14.24
N GLY A 61 -3.56 -7.28 14.99
CA GLY A 61 -3.00 -6.64 16.18
C GLY A 61 -2.73 -7.66 17.28
N VAL A 62 -3.67 -8.57 17.53
CA VAL A 62 -3.47 -9.68 18.49
C VAL A 62 -2.31 -10.59 18.06
N LEU A 63 -2.22 -10.95 16.79
CA LEU A 63 -1.09 -11.74 16.28
C LEU A 63 0.25 -11.01 16.44
N THR A 64 0.27 -9.71 16.15
CA THR A 64 1.44 -8.85 16.29
C THR A 64 1.88 -8.75 17.75
N ASP A 65 0.95 -8.44 18.66
CA ASP A 65 1.23 -8.28 20.09
C ASP A 65 1.67 -9.60 20.73
N THR A 66 1.06 -10.73 20.34
CA THR A 66 1.45 -12.06 20.83
C THR A 66 2.85 -12.47 20.37
N LEU A 67 3.19 -12.22 19.09
CA LEU A 67 4.55 -12.47 18.59
C LEU A 67 5.57 -11.52 19.23
N GLN A 68 5.23 -10.24 19.37
CA GLN A 68 6.06 -9.27 20.08
C GLN A 68 6.34 -9.71 21.52
N ALA A 69 5.30 -10.14 22.25
CA ALA A 69 5.44 -10.65 23.62
C ALA A 69 6.29 -11.92 23.69
N SER A 70 6.19 -12.81 22.69
CA SER A 70 6.98 -14.04 22.64
C SER A 70 8.47 -13.80 22.33
N LEU A 71 8.77 -12.79 21.52
CA LEU A 71 10.13 -12.44 21.14
C LEU A 71 10.79 -11.51 22.16
N GLY A 72 10.02 -10.67 22.86
CA GLY A 72 10.54 -9.73 23.85
C GLY A 72 11.68 -8.87 23.30
N ASP A 73 12.75 -8.75 24.06
CA ASP A 73 13.93 -7.96 23.67
C ASP A 73 14.67 -8.56 22.46
N TYR A 74 14.38 -9.81 22.07
CA TYR A 74 15.02 -10.44 20.92
C TYR A 74 14.60 -9.85 19.58
N VAL A 75 13.48 -9.12 19.51
CA VAL A 75 13.06 -8.43 18.27
C VAL A 75 14.14 -7.46 17.79
N VAL A 76 14.80 -6.78 18.73
CA VAL A 76 15.86 -5.79 18.44
C VAL A 76 17.07 -6.46 17.81
N TYR A 77 17.49 -7.62 18.33
CA TYR A 77 18.56 -8.41 17.72
C TYR A 77 18.18 -8.90 16.31
N GLY A 78 16.94 -9.31 16.12
CA GLY A 78 16.40 -9.66 14.81
C GLY A 78 16.48 -8.50 13.81
N ALA A 79 16.11 -7.29 14.24
CA ALA A 79 16.19 -6.10 13.40
C ALA A 79 17.64 -5.75 13.03
N LEU A 80 18.58 -5.78 13.99
CA LEU A 80 20.00 -5.57 13.73
C LEU A 80 20.55 -6.61 12.76
N ALA A 81 20.17 -7.89 12.93
CA ALA A 81 20.57 -8.96 12.03
C ALA A 81 20.03 -8.73 10.61
N ILE A 82 18.75 -8.35 10.45
CA ILE A 82 18.13 -8.07 9.15
C ILE A 82 18.84 -6.91 8.44
N VAL A 83 19.06 -5.79 9.13
CA VAL A 83 19.69 -4.60 8.53
C VAL A 83 21.16 -4.88 8.18
N THR A 84 21.88 -5.60 9.05
CA THR A 84 23.28 -5.99 8.80
C THR A 84 23.38 -6.96 7.63
N LEU A 85 22.53 -8.00 7.59
CA LEU A 85 22.49 -8.95 6.47
C LEU A 85 22.11 -8.27 5.16
N SER A 86 21.18 -7.32 5.19
CA SER A 86 20.77 -6.52 4.04
C SER A 86 21.93 -5.71 3.45
N LEU A 87 22.76 -5.10 4.30
CA LEU A 87 23.96 -4.39 3.87
C LEU A 87 25.05 -5.33 3.37
N VAL A 88 25.39 -6.36 4.15
CA VAL A 88 26.48 -7.30 3.81
C VAL A 88 26.16 -8.05 2.52
N GLY A 89 24.92 -8.51 2.35
CA GLY A 89 24.49 -9.16 1.12
C GLY A 89 24.56 -8.22 -0.09
N ALA A 90 24.12 -6.97 0.06
CA ALA A 90 24.21 -5.98 -1.01
C ALA A 90 25.66 -5.67 -1.40
N LEU A 91 26.55 -5.51 -0.41
CA LEU A 91 27.98 -5.32 -0.64
C LEU A 91 28.61 -6.55 -1.32
N ALA A 92 28.26 -7.75 -0.87
CA ALA A 92 28.76 -8.99 -1.46
C ALA A 92 28.41 -9.08 -2.94
N VAL A 93 27.15 -8.82 -3.32
CA VAL A 93 26.73 -8.79 -4.73
C VAL A 93 27.47 -7.71 -5.52
N LYS A 94 27.62 -6.50 -4.95
CA LYS A 94 28.27 -5.36 -5.63
C LYS A 94 29.78 -5.57 -5.86
N LEU A 95 30.46 -6.17 -4.88
CA LEU A 95 31.93 -6.34 -4.86
C LEU A 95 32.37 -7.62 -5.55
N VAL A 96 31.71 -8.75 -5.25
CA VAL A 96 32.09 -10.06 -5.79
C VAL A 96 31.57 -10.24 -7.22
N ARG A 97 30.53 -9.48 -7.62
CA ARG A 97 29.84 -9.59 -8.92
C ARG A 97 29.58 -11.06 -9.32
N PRO A 98 28.98 -11.87 -8.44
CA PRO A 98 28.63 -13.25 -8.77
C PRO A 98 27.71 -13.29 -10.00
N GLU A 99 27.84 -14.33 -10.82
CA GLU A 99 26.89 -14.63 -11.90
C GLU A 99 25.54 -15.04 -11.30
N ILE A 100 24.76 -14.04 -10.89
CA ILE A 100 23.43 -14.23 -10.33
C ILE A 100 22.41 -14.08 -11.46
N HIS A 101 21.50 -15.05 -11.56
CA HIS A 101 20.35 -14.94 -12.46
C HIS A 101 19.45 -13.79 -12.01
N ALA A 102 19.06 -12.92 -12.95
CA ALA A 102 18.28 -11.71 -12.66
C ALA A 102 16.97 -11.99 -11.90
N ASP A 103 16.35 -13.16 -12.13
CA ASP A 103 15.09 -13.55 -11.47
C ASP A 103 15.26 -14.24 -10.11
N SER A 104 16.49 -14.54 -9.71
CA SER A 104 16.76 -15.19 -8.43
C SER A 104 16.36 -14.29 -7.25
N MET A 105 15.98 -14.93 -6.14
CA MET A 105 15.68 -14.22 -4.89
C MET A 105 16.88 -13.40 -4.40
N THR A 106 18.10 -13.89 -4.63
CA THR A 106 19.34 -13.19 -4.28
C THR A 106 19.51 -11.88 -5.05
N ALA A 107 19.23 -11.86 -6.36
CA ALA A 107 19.23 -10.62 -7.13
C ALA A 107 18.19 -9.64 -6.59
N LYS A 108 16.94 -10.10 -6.40
CA LYS A 108 15.84 -9.25 -5.91
C LYS A 108 16.09 -8.65 -4.53
N LEU A 109 16.82 -9.34 -3.65
CA LEU A 109 17.10 -8.87 -2.30
C LEU A 109 18.36 -8.01 -2.18
N PHE A 110 19.40 -8.29 -2.97
CA PHE A 110 20.74 -7.74 -2.75
C PHE A 110 21.33 -6.99 -3.93
N ASP A 111 20.85 -7.21 -5.16
CA ASP A 111 21.26 -6.39 -6.30
C ASP A 111 20.48 -5.07 -6.29
N VAL A 112 21.12 -4.04 -5.72
CA VAL A 112 20.51 -2.73 -5.51
C VAL A 112 21.39 -1.63 -6.08
N ASP A 113 20.77 -0.55 -6.55
CA ASP A 113 21.49 0.63 -7.04
C ASP A 113 22.37 1.29 -5.96
N TRP A 114 23.31 2.14 -6.40
CA TRP A 114 24.24 2.83 -5.50
C TRP A 114 23.53 3.68 -4.43
N PHE A 115 22.41 4.31 -4.78
CA PHE A 115 21.58 5.06 -3.84
C PHE A 115 21.04 4.16 -2.72
N TRP A 116 20.46 3.01 -3.07
CA TRP A 116 19.91 2.05 -2.12
C TRP A 116 20.98 1.38 -1.27
N LEU A 117 22.17 1.11 -1.85
CA LEU A 117 23.32 0.62 -1.09
C LEU A 117 23.77 1.63 -0.02
N ALA A 118 23.87 2.91 -0.38
CA ALA A 118 24.19 3.98 0.57
C ALA A 118 23.14 4.08 1.68
N ALA A 119 21.84 4.00 1.33
CA ALA A 119 20.77 3.99 2.31
C ALA A 119 20.87 2.80 3.29
N ARG A 120 21.17 1.60 2.79
CA ARG A 120 21.42 0.42 3.64
C ARG A 120 22.63 0.59 4.54
N PHE A 121 23.70 1.21 4.03
CA PHE A 121 24.90 1.49 4.81
C PHE A 121 24.61 2.44 5.98
N PHE A 122 24.00 3.60 5.71
CA PHE A 122 23.64 4.55 6.76
C PHE A 122 22.59 3.99 7.72
N GLY A 123 21.61 3.23 7.22
CA GLY A 123 20.62 2.55 8.04
C GLY A 123 21.26 1.57 9.03
N ALA A 124 22.20 0.74 8.57
CA ALA A 124 22.95 -0.18 9.44
C ALA A 124 23.83 0.59 10.43
N LEU A 125 24.56 1.60 9.95
CA LEU A 125 25.42 2.43 10.78
C LEU A 125 24.62 3.06 11.93
N PHE A 126 23.51 3.73 11.64
CA PHE A 126 22.68 4.38 12.65
C PHE A 126 22.03 3.36 13.60
N ALA A 127 21.54 2.22 13.09
CA ALA A 127 20.99 1.17 13.95
C ALA A 127 22.02 0.66 14.97
N TRP A 128 23.26 0.41 14.53
CA TRP A 128 24.35 0.00 15.42
C TRP A 128 24.80 1.11 16.38
N MET A 129 24.85 2.37 15.92
CA MET A 129 25.17 3.52 16.79
C MET A 129 24.16 3.67 17.91
N ILE A 130 22.86 3.55 17.60
CA ILE A 130 21.77 3.63 18.60
C ILE A 130 21.85 2.43 19.54
N TYR A 131 22.03 1.22 19.01
CA TYR A 131 22.12 0.02 19.85
C TYR A 131 23.32 0.05 20.81
N LEU A 132 24.51 0.40 20.32
CA LEU A 132 25.73 0.47 21.12
C LEU A 132 25.82 1.74 21.96
N GLN A 133 24.90 2.71 21.77
CA GLN A 133 24.95 4.05 22.36
C GLN A 133 26.29 4.77 22.05
N VAL A 134 26.82 4.56 20.85
CA VAL A 134 28.08 5.16 20.37
C VAL A 134 27.77 6.09 19.19
N GLY A 135 27.84 7.40 19.42
CA GLY A 135 27.62 8.37 18.35
C GLY A 135 27.24 9.77 18.85
N PRO A 136 26.98 10.70 17.92
CA PRO A 136 26.44 12.02 18.25
C PRO A 136 25.07 11.92 18.91
N GLU A 137 24.82 12.76 19.91
CA GLU A 137 23.54 12.77 20.64
C GLU A 137 22.33 12.93 19.71
N PHE A 138 22.42 13.72 18.65
CA PHE A 138 21.29 13.90 17.72
C PHE A 138 20.85 12.61 17.00
N ILE A 139 21.65 11.54 17.03
CA ILE A 139 21.33 10.23 16.47
C ILE A 139 20.87 9.27 17.58
N ILE A 140 21.66 9.16 18.65
CA ILE A 140 21.45 8.15 19.70
C ILE A 140 20.40 8.55 20.73
N ASN A 141 20.02 9.84 20.79
CA ASN A 141 19.08 10.33 21.79
C ASN A 141 17.71 9.65 21.63
N ARG A 142 17.10 9.34 22.77
CA ARG A 142 15.77 8.71 22.88
C ARG A 142 14.71 9.42 22.04
N ASN A 143 14.72 10.74 21.96
CA ASN A 143 13.76 11.55 21.21
C ASN A 143 14.02 11.60 19.69
N THR A 144 15.10 10.97 19.23
CA THR A 144 15.52 10.93 17.82
C THR A 144 15.58 9.48 17.33
N GLY A 145 16.77 8.89 17.19
CA GLY A 145 16.92 7.50 16.75
C GLY A 145 16.37 6.49 17.74
N GLY A 146 16.36 6.81 19.04
CA GLY A 146 15.80 5.91 20.06
C GLY A 146 14.30 5.67 19.91
N VAL A 147 13.50 6.63 19.41
CA VAL A 147 12.07 6.39 19.13
C VAL A 147 11.91 5.28 18.10
N ILE A 148 12.67 5.38 17.00
CA ILE A 148 12.61 4.38 15.93
C ILE A 148 13.07 3.02 16.45
N PHE A 149 14.19 2.99 17.15
CA PHE A 149 14.85 1.74 17.52
C PHE A 149 14.17 1.01 18.68
N GLU A 150 13.71 1.74 19.69
CA GLU A 150 13.15 1.16 20.93
C GLU A 150 11.63 1.05 20.90
N ASP A 151 10.91 1.96 20.22
CA ASP A 151 9.43 1.92 20.21
C ASP A 151 8.87 1.35 18.92
N LEU A 152 9.38 1.79 17.77
CA LEU A 152 8.80 1.38 16.49
C LEU A 152 9.29 0.00 16.06
N ILE A 153 10.59 -0.27 16.01
CA ILE A 153 11.13 -1.55 15.52
C ILE A 153 10.49 -2.77 16.22
N PRO A 154 10.36 -2.80 17.56
CA PRO A 154 9.77 -3.95 18.25
C PRO A 154 8.32 -4.23 17.86
N ILE A 155 7.56 -3.21 17.45
CA ILE A 155 6.18 -3.33 17.00
C ILE A 155 6.11 -3.62 15.50
N LEU A 156 6.92 -2.92 14.70
CA LEU A 156 6.89 -2.98 13.25
C LEU A 156 7.37 -4.31 12.69
N ILE A 157 8.39 -4.95 13.28
CA ILE A 157 8.91 -6.23 12.78
C ILE A 157 7.84 -7.34 12.86
N PRO A 158 7.22 -7.62 14.03
CA PRO A 158 6.12 -8.58 14.12
C PRO A 158 4.92 -8.18 13.25
N LEU A 159 4.60 -6.89 13.18
CA LEU A 159 3.48 -6.41 12.37
C LEU A 159 3.70 -6.71 10.90
N PHE A 160 4.84 -6.31 10.33
CA PHE A 160 5.13 -6.51 8.92
C PHE A 160 5.27 -7.98 8.58
N PHE A 161 5.78 -8.81 9.50
CA PHE A 161 5.81 -10.26 9.32
C PHE A 161 4.40 -10.81 9.05
N PHE A 162 3.42 -10.52 9.90
CA PHE A 162 2.06 -10.99 9.66
C PHE A 162 1.35 -10.24 8.55
N ALA A 163 1.56 -8.93 8.42
CA ALA A 163 0.89 -8.11 7.43
C ALA A 163 1.26 -8.56 6.00
N ILE A 164 2.55 -8.83 5.73
CA ILE A 164 3.00 -9.29 4.41
C ILE A 164 2.45 -10.68 4.09
N LEU A 165 2.43 -11.59 5.07
CA LEU A 165 1.85 -12.93 4.89
C LEU A 165 0.33 -12.90 4.69
N SER A 166 -0.35 -11.91 5.27
CA SER A 166 -1.80 -11.81 5.26
C SER A 166 -2.35 -10.94 4.13
N LEU A 167 -1.52 -10.06 3.56
CA LEU A 167 -1.91 -9.13 2.49
C LEU A 167 -2.57 -9.83 1.30
N PRO A 168 -2.05 -10.98 0.81
CA PRO A 168 -2.64 -11.68 -0.33
C PRO A 168 -4.12 -12.05 -0.10
N PHE A 169 -4.54 -12.34 1.14
CA PHE A 169 -5.94 -12.64 1.45
C PHE A 169 -6.89 -11.48 1.16
N LEU A 170 -6.35 -10.26 1.18
CA LEU A 170 -7.10 -9.03 0.97
C LEU A 170 -6.97 -8.53 -0.48
N THR A 171 -5.77 -8.63 -1.07
CA THR A 171 -5.48 -8.06 -2.40
C THR A 171 -5.65 -9.05 -3.55
N ASP A 172 -5.32 -10.32 -3.37
CA ASP A 172 -5.09 -11.21 -4.52
C ASP A 172 -6.31 -12.10 -4.85
N PHE A 173 -7.30 -12.16 -3.96
CA PHE A 173 -8.48 -13.00 -4.14
C PHE A 173 -9.68 -12.30 -4.80
N GLY A 174 -9.59 -11.02 -5.16
CA GLY A 174 -10.65 -10.30 -5.87
C GLY A 174 -11.50 -9.35 -5.01
N LEU A 175 -11.19 -9.19 -3.72
CA LEU A 175 -11.96 -8.33 -2.83
C LEU A 175 -11.81 -6.84 -3.19
N MET A 176 -10.60 -6.42 -3.55
CA MET A 176 -10.33 -5.01 -3.91
C MET A 176 -11.04 -4.62 -5.21
N GLU A 177 -11.09 -5.53 -6.17
CA GLU A 177 -11.82 -5.38 -7.43
C GLU A 177 -13.33 -5.32 -7.17
N PHE A 178 -13.84 -6.18 -6.29
CA PHE A 178 -15.25 -6.17 -5.91
C PHE A 178 -15.65 -4.85 -5.19
N LEU A 179 -14.88 -4.41 -4.20
CA LEU A 179 -15.15 -3.17 -3.49
C LEU A 179 -14.91 -1.93 -4.36
N GLY A 180 -13.89 -1.96 -5.20
CA GLY A 180 -13.56 -0.88 -6.13
C GLY A 180 -14.60 -0.73 -7.23
N THR A 181 -15.12 -1.83 -7.79
CA THR A 181 -16.23 -1.77 -8.77
C THR A 181 -17.51 -1.20 -8.14
N LEU A 182 -17.80 -1.55 -6.88
CA LEU A 182 -18.92 -0.96 -6.14
C LEU A 182 -18.73 0.55 -5.89
N ALA A 183 -17.51 0.97 -5.56
CA ALA A 183 -17.16 2.37 -5.29
C ALA A 183 -16.90 3.21 -6.56
N SER A 184 -16.77 2.58 -7.73
CA SER A 184 -16.42 3.22 -9.01
C SER A 184 -17.29 4.46 -9.33
N LYS A 185 -18.62 4.34 -9.18
CA LYS A 185 -19.55 5.46 -9.43
C LYS A 185 -19.34 6.62 -8.45
N VAL A 186 -19.01 6.33 -7.19
CA VAL A 186 -18.70 7.35 -6.18
C VAL A 186 -17.42 8.08 -6.56
N PHE A 187 -16.40 7.35 -7.02
CA PHE A 187 -15.12 7.95 -7.42
C PHE A 187 -15.25 8.90 -8.60
N VAL A 188 -15.97 8.48 -9.65
CA VAL A 188 -16.26 9.34 -10.81
C VAL A 188 -17.03 10.60 -10.37
N LYS A 189 -18.09 10.43 -9.57
CA LYS A 189 -18.96 11.55 -9.19
C LYS A 189 -18.30 12.54 -8.24
N LEU A 190 -17.57 12.05 -7.24
CA LEU A 190 -17.05 12.89 -6.15
C LEU A 190 -15.64 13.42 -6.43
N PHE A 191 -14.78 12.57 -6.98
CA PHE A 191 -13.36 12.87 -7.19
C PHE A 191 -13.01 13.18 -8.64
N ARG A 192 -13.95 12.98 -9.59
CA ARG A 192 -13.72 13.17 -11.03
C ARG A 192 -12.54 12.36 -11.55
N LEU A 193 -12.37 11.17 -11.00
CA LEU A 193 -11.35 10.20 -11.39
C LEU A 193 -11.99 9.02 -12.14
N PRO A 194 -11.23 8.32 -12.99
CA PRO A 194 -11.74 7.14 -13.69
C PRO A 194 -12.24 6.12 -12.68
N GLY A 195 -13.38 5.47 -12.92
CA GLY A 195 -13.97 4.53 -11.96
C GLY A 195 -13.04 3.39 -11.53
N ARG A 196 -12.09 3.03 -12.38
CA ARG A 196 -11.02 2.07 -12.10
C ARG A 196 -10.03 2.50 -11.02
N SER A 197 -9.86 3.81 -10.81
CA SER A 197 -9.05 4.34 -9.72
C SER A 197 -9.62 3.97 -8.35
N ALA A 198 -10.90 3.58 -8.26
CA ALA A 198 -11.49 3.07 -7.03
C ALA A 198 -10.84 1.75 -6.62
N VAL A 199 -10.53 0.85 -7.56
CA VAL A 199 -9.83 -0.41 -7.28
C VAL A 199 -8.40 -0.14 -6.79
N ASP A 200 -7.74 0.83 -7.41
CA ASP A 200 -6.39 1.29 -7.01
C ASP A 200 -6.39 1.88 -5.59
N ALA A 201 -7.37 2.74 -5.29
CA ALA A 201 -7.54 3.32 -3.96
C ALA A 201 -7.86 2.27 -2.89
N MET A 202 -8.71 1.29 -3.19
CA MET A 202 -8.99 0.17 -2.26
C MET A 202 -7.71 -0.64 -2.01
N SER A 203 -6.99 -0.99 -3.07
CA SER A 203 -5.73 -1.75 -2.99
C SER A 203 -4.66 -1.00 -2.19
N SER A 204 -4.60 0.33 -2.33
CA SER A 204 -3.70 1.20 -1.58
C SER A 204 -4.00 1.20 -0.09
N TRP A 205 -5.28 1.37 0.27
CA TRP A 205 -5.73 1.50 1.65
C TRP A 205 -5.51 0.20 2.43
N PHE A 206 -5.83 -0.92 1.80
CA PHE A 206 -5.84 -2.23 2.44
C PHE A 206 -4.53 -3.00 2.28
N GLY A 207 -3.84 -2.79 1.15
CA GLY A 207 -2.54 -3.38 0.86
C GLY A 207 -1.39 -2.55 1.44
N ALA A 208 -0.69 -1.88 0.53
CA ALA A 208 0.36 -0.93 0.86
C ALA A 208 0.29 0.25 -0.11
N ALA A 209 0.58 1.46 0.39
CA ALA A 209 0.65 2.67 -0.43
C ALA A 209 1.57 2.49 -1.66
N SER A 210 2.67 1.75 -1.50
CA SER A 210 3.60 1.45 -2.60
C SER A 210 2.99 0.56 -3.70
N ILE A 211 2.10 -0.38 -3.34
CA ILE A 211 1.40 -1.24 -4.31
C ILE A 211 0.43 -0.38 -5.12
N GLY A 212 -0.33 0.49 -4.44
CA GLY A 212 -1.17 1.50 -5.07
C GLY A 212 -0.43 2.34 -6.10
N LEU A 213 0.69 2.95 -5.68
CA LEU A 213 1.54 3.74 -6.56
C LEU A 213 2.03 2.94 -7.78
N LEU A 214 2.43 1.69 -7.58
CA LEU A 214 2.88 0.81 -8.66
C LEU A 214 1.77 0.54 -9.67
N VAL A 215 0.56 0.25 -9.19
CA VAL A 215 -0.63 0.11 -10.05
C VAL A 215 -0.87 1.43 -10.79
N THR A 216 -0.93 2.57 -10.10
CA THR A 216 -1.09 3.88 -10.74
C THR A 216 -0.06 4.13 -11.86
N MET A 217 1.21 3.78 -11.62
CA MET A 217 2.29 3.93 -12.61
C MET A 217 2.10 3.02 -13.83
N GLN A 218 1.83 1.73 -13.62
CA GLN A 218 1.57 0.80 -14.73
C GLN A 218 0.42 1.28 -15.61
N GLU A 219 -0.56 1.91 -14.97
CA GLU A 219 -1.78 2.34 -15.59
C GLU A 219 -1.70 3.68 -16.31
N TYR A 220 -0.85 4.57 -15.80
CA TYR A 220 -0.39 5.72 -16.56
C TYR A 220 0.41 5.29 -17.81
N ASN A 221 1.33 4.34 -17.68
CA ASN A 221 2.17 3.86 -18.79
C ASN A 221 1.32 3.22 -19.91
N LYS A 222 0.29 2.47 -19.53
CA LYS A 222 -0.71 1.91 -20.45
C LYS A 222 -1.69 2.95 -21.03
N SER A 223 -1.58 4.24 -20.65
CA SER A 223 -2.48 5.31 -21.09
C SER A 223 -3.95 5.13 -20.67
N TYR A 224 -4.20 4.46 -19.56
CA TYR A 224 -5.52 4.43 -18.90
C TYR A 224 -5.74 5.67 -18.02
N TYR A 225 -4.67 6.27 -17.50
CA TYR A 225 -4.72 7.50 -16.69
C TYR A 225 -4.04 8.65 -17.40
N SER A 226 -4.61 9.85 -17.28
CA SER A 226 -3.91 11.09 -17.64
C SER A 226 -2.82 11.41 -16.60
N GLN A 227 -1.86 12.27 -16.95
CA GLN A 227 -0.82 12.70 -16.01
C GLN A 227 -1.40 13.36 -14.76
N ARG A 228 -2.47 14.16 -14.91
CA ARG A 228 -3.19 14.75 -13.79
C ARG A 228 -3.84 13.69 -12.90
N GLU A 229 -4.50 12.71 -13.50
CA GLU A 229 -5.18 11.64 -12.77
C GLU A 229 -4.19 10.76 -12.01
N ALA A 230 -3.13 10.32 -12.67
CA ALA A 230 -2.08 9.55 -12.05
C ALA A 230 -1.44 10.31 -10.87
N ALA A 231 -1.18 11.62 -11.05
CA ALA A 231 -0.65 12.45 -9.97
C ALA A 231 -1.63 12.55 -8.79
N ILE A 232 -2.92 12.78 -9.05
CA ILE A 232 -3.95 12.86 -7.99
C ILE A 232 -4.06 11.52 -7.25
N ILE A 233 -4.15 10.40 -7.97
CA ILE A 233 -4.28 9.06 -7.38
C ILE A 233 -3.06 8.75 -6.52
N ALA A 234 -1.86 8.95 -7.06
CA ALA A 234 -0.60 8.73 -6.36
C ALA A 234 -0.46 9.56 -5.08
N THR A 235 -0.86 10.85 -5.09
CA THR A 235 -0.66 11.71 -3.91
C THR A 235 -1.77 11.61 -2.88
N THR A 236 -2.97 11.19 -3.29
CA THR A 236 -4.19 11.44 -2.52
C THR A 236 -4.91 10.15 -2.12
N PHE A 237 -4.77 9.10 -2.92
CA PHE A 237 -5.41 7.80 -2.71
C PHE A 237 -4.43 6.70 -2.31
N SER A 238 -3.12 7.01 -2.25
CA SER A 238 -2.10 6.17 -1.61
C SER A 238 -2.14 6.31 -0.08
N VAL A 239 -3.29 5.97 0.51
CA VAL A 239 -3.55 6.12 1.95
C VAL A 239 -2.73 5.12 2.76
N THR A 240 -2.28 5.54 3.93
CA THR A 240 -1.61 4.68 4.91
C THR A 240 -2.52 3.53 5.38
N SER A 241 -1.96 2.33 5.49
CA SER A 241 -2.74 1.15 5.88
C SER A 241 -3.28 1.24 7.32
N ILE A 242 -4.39 0.55 7.57
CA ILE A 242 -5.01 0.46 8.91
C ILE A 242 -4.00 -0.08 9.93
N ALA A 243 -3.25 -1.10 9.54
CA ALA A 243 -2.23 -1.74 10.37
C ALA A 243 -1.15 -0.74 10.83
N PHE A 244 -0.62 0.09 9.92
CA PHE A 244 0.38 1.10 10.29
C PHE A 244 -0.25 2.23 11.12
N THR A 245 -1.49 2.61 10.81
CA THR A 245 -2.22 3.61 11.59
C THR A 245 -2.41 3.16 13.05
N TYR A 246 -2.62 1.86 13.28
CA TYR A 246 -2.67 1.29 14.63
C TYR A 246 -1.33 1.41 15.38
N VAL A 247 -0.20 1.19 14.70
CA VAL A 247 1.13 1.39 15.31
C VAL A 247 1.36 2.84 15.70
N VAL A 248 1.00 3.78 14.83
CA VAL A 248 1.09 5.20 15.16
C VAL A 248 0.24 5.52 16.39
N ALA A 249 -1.00 5.02 16.44
CA ALA A 249 -1.88 5.19 17.59
C ALA A 249 -1.28 4.60 18.88
N LYS A 250 -0.68 3.41 18.82
CA LYS A 250 0.01 2.75 19.95
C LYS A 250 1.25 3.54 20.39
N THR A 251 2.02 4.06 19.44
CA THR A 251 3.25 4.84 19.70
C THR A 251 2.94 6.17 20.40
N ILE A 252 1.86 6.84 20.02
CA ILE A 252 1.43 8.11 20.65
C ILE A 252 0.48 7.91 21.86
N GLY A 253 0.17 6.65 22.22
CA GLY A 253 -0.63 6.31 23.40
C GLY A 253 -2.15 6.55 23.28
N VAL A 254 -2.71 6.51 22.07
CA VAL A 254 -4.15 6.69 21.81
C VAL A 254 -4.86 5.43 21.29
N ASP A 255 -4.21 4.27 21.39
CA ASP A 255 -4.72 2.95 20.98
C ASP A 255 -6.07 2.61 21.62
N ASN A 256 -6.31 3.05 22.86
CA ASN A 256 -7.58 2.85 23.56
C ASN A 256 -8.78 3.49 22.83
N ASN A 257 -8.54 4.55 22.05
CA ASN A 257 -9.54 5.25 21.24
C ASN A 257 -9.28 5.06 19.74
N PHE A 258 -8.64 3.96 19.34
CA PHE A 258 -8.20 3.72 17.97
C PHE A 258 -9.31 3.94 16.93
N ILE A 259 -10.55 3.50 17.20
CA ILE A 259 -11.67 3.72 16.28
C ILE A 259 -11.89 5.21 16.01
N PHE A 260 -11.96 6.05 17.05
CA PHE A 260 -12.18 7.49 16.89
C PHE A 260 -10.99 8.19 16.22
N PHE A 261 -9.77 7.79 16.60
CA PHE A 261 -8.54 8.27 15.96
C PHE A 261 -8.56 7.94 14.46
N TYR A 262 -8.82 6.69 14.12
CA TYR A 262 -8.85 6.21 12.75
C TYR A 262 -9.96 6.86 11.92
N LEU A 263 -11.18 7.00 12.46
CA LEU A 263 -12.28 7.69 11.79
C LEU A 263 -11.95 9.16 11.52
N THR A 264 -11.26 9.82 12.46
CA THR A 264 -10.81 11.21 12.26
C THR A 264 -9.80 11.29 11.12
N VAL A 265 -8.78 10.42 11.12
CA VAL A 265 -7.78 10.35 10.04
C VAL A 265 -8.44 10.04 8.69
N ALA A 266 -9.36 9.08 8.65
CA ALA A 266 -10.09 8.71 7.44
C ALA A 266 -10.98 9.85 6.92
N LEU A 267 -11.68 10.56 7.81
CA LEU A 267 -12.52 11.70 7.45
C LEU A 267 -11.67 12.87 6.95
N THR A 268 -10.60 13.22 7.65
CA THR A 268 -9.68 14.28 7.22
C THR A 268 -9.02 13.93 5.90
N GLY A 269 -8.58 12.67 5.71
CA GLY A 269 -8.04 12.17 4.46
C GLY A 269 -9.05 12.23 3.32
N PHE A 270 -10.31 11.84 3.57
CA PHE A 270 -11.39 11.95 2.59
C PHE A 270 -11.69 13.40 2.19
N ILE A 271 -11.74 14.32 3.16
CA ILE A 271 -11.92 15.75 2.90
C ILE A 271 -10.74 16.29 2.09
N ALA A 272 -9.51 15.95 2.49
CA ALA A 272 -8.31 16.29 1.74
C ALA A 272 -8.36 15.71 0.32
N ALA A 273 -8.93 14.52 0.13
CA ALA A 273 -9.08 13.91 -1.18
C ALA A 273 -10.05 14.65 -2.10
N ILE A 274 -11.02 15.36 -1.53
CA ILE A 274 -11.87 16.29 -2.27
C ILE A 274 -11.11 17.59 -2.56
N ILE A 275 -10.40 18.15 -1.57
CA ILE A 275 -9.83 19.49 -1.68
C ILE A 275 -8.55 19.51 -2.54
N MET A 276 -7.60 18.61 -2.28
CA MET A 276 -6.26 18.62 -2.86
C MET A 276 -6.22 18.58 -4.40
N PRO A 277 -7.03 17.76 -5.10
CA PRO A 277 -7.05 17.76 -6.56
C PRO A 277 -7.43 19.11 -7.19
N ARG A 278 -8.10 19.97 -6.42
CA ARG A 278 -8.61 21.27 -6.86
C ARG A 278 -7.62 22.42 -6.58
N ILE A 279 -6.58 22.19 -5.78
CA ILE A 279 -5.56 23.18 -5.42
C ILE A 279 -4.26 22.93 -6.24
N PRO A 280 -3.54 23.99 -6.65
CA PRO A 280 -2.19 23.84 -7.21
C PRO A 280 -1.24 23.12 -6.24
N PRO A 281 -0.28 22.31 -6.73
CA PRO A 281 0.10 22.12 -8.13
C PRO A 281 -0.73 21.06 -8.87
N LEU A 282 -1.57 20.28 -8.19
CA LEU A 282 -2.30 19.16 -8.80
C LEU A 282 -3.33 19.63 -9.83
N SER A 283 -4.05 20.71 -9.55
CA SER A 283 -5.04 21.26 -10.48
C SER A 283 -4.44 21.85 -11.76
N LEU A 284 -3.14 22.15 -11.77
CA LEU A 284 -2.41 22.70 -12.92
C LEU A 284 -1.76 21.61 -13.79
N LYS A 285 -1.78 20.35 -13.37
CA LYS A 285 -1.22 19.26 -14.17
C LYS A 285 -2.08 19.04 -15.42
N PRO A 286 -1.45 18.83 -16.60
CA PRO A 286 -2.18 18.66 -17.85
C PRO A 286 -2.80 17.26 -17.93
N ASP A 287 -3.92 17.15 -18.64
CA ASP A 287 -4.56 15.87 -18.95
C ASP A 287 -3.90 15.19 -20.16
N THR A 288 -2.59 14.91 -20.05
CA THR A 288 -1.82 14.23 -21.10
C THR A 288 -1.64 12.76 -20.76
N TYR A 289 -1.88 11.88 -21.74
CA TYR A 289 -1.63 10.46 -21.62
C TYR A 289 -0.21 10.13 -22.06
N HIS A 290 0.37 9.05 -21.55
CA HIS A 290 1.72 8.61 -21.90
C HIS A 290 1.92 8.42 -23.42
N SER A 291 0.93 7.85 -24.10
CA SER A 291 0.92 7.68 -25.57
C SER A 291 0.36 8.88 -26.36
N GLY A 292 -0.09 9.94 -25.67
CA GLY A 292 -0.81 11.07 -26.27
C GLY A 292 -2.30 10.80 -26.59
N LYS A 293 -2.81 9.58 -26.41
CA LYS A 293 -4.21 9.19 -26.60
C LYS A 293 -4.74 8.38 -25.40
N SER A 294 -6.07 8.37 -25.20
CA SER A 294 -6.71 7.58 -24.14
C SER A 294 -6.96 6.14 -24.60
N MET A 295 -6.80 5.18 -23.69
CA MET A 295 -7.27 3.79 -23.88
C MET A 295 -8.75 3.58 -23.54
N LEU A 296 -9.39 4.52 -22.82
CA LEU A 296 -10.74 4.33 -22.29
C LEU A 296 -11.79 5.09 -23.08
N ASP A 297 -12.82 4.35 -23.51
CA ASP A 297 -14.13 4.91 -23.80
C ASP A 297 -14.90 4.94 -22.48
N GLU A 298 -15.14 6.14 -21.94
CA GLU A 298 -15.95 6.30 -20.72
C GLU A 298 -17.47 6.19 -21.00
N GLY A 299 -17.86 5.91 -22.26
CA GLY A 299 -19.23 5.59 -22.62
C GLY A 299 -19.75 4.31 -21.96
N ILE A 300 -20.82 4.42 -21.17
CA ILE A 300 -21.53 3.25 -20.63
C ILE A 300 -22.07 2.43 -21.81
N PRO A 301 -21.74 1.13 -21.95
CA PRO A 301 -22.31 0.31 -23.02
C PRO A 301 -23.83 0.28 -22.90
N ALA A 302 -24.54 0.69 -23.96
CA ALA A 302 -26.00 0.81 -23.98
C ALA A 302 -26.76 -0.50 -23.71
N GLN A 303 -26.07 -1.64 -23.66
CA GLN A 303 -26.66 -2.98 -23.59
C GLN A 303 -26.67 -3.61 -22.17
N TYR A 304 -26.09 -2.96 -21.16
CA TYR A 304 -26.12 -3.45 -19.78
C TYR A 304 -26.92 -2.49 -18.88
N SER A 305 -28.17 -2.85 -18.63
CA SER A 305 -29.02 -2.25 -17.61
C SER A 305 -28.71 -2.92 -16.27
N THR A 306 -28.20 -2.16 -15.30
CA THR A 306 -28.09 -2.63 -13.90
C THR A 306 -29.38 -2.27 -13.16
N TYR A 307 -30.41 -3.08 -13.35
CA TYR A 307 -31.40 -3.34 -12.31
C TYR A 307 -31.03 -4.65 -11.62
#